data_AF-A0A8S0FUW4-F1
#
_entry.id   AF-A0A8S0FUW4-F1
#
_cell.length_a   1.000
_cell.length_b   1.000
_cell.length_c   1.000
_cell.angle_alpha   90.00
_cell.angle_beta   90.00
_cell.angle_gamma   90.00
#
_symmetry.space_group_name_H-M   'P 1'
#
loop_
_entity.id
_entity.type
_entity.pdbx_description
1 polymer ?
#
loop_
_entity_poly.entity_id
_entity_poly.type
_entity_poly.pdbx_seq_one_letter_code
_entity_poly.pdbx_strand_id
1 'polypeptide(L)'
;MSDLDRRKEALNIDRYKSKESLDGMKNQIKYTFEPLLTLSKESLDLAIEQRAERDSELNDRQRWFELLKHQKDIEILLEKSSQPRLEWEGLSTRTLAELCREIETVLKDWKWGAEPDVSFNEKEYDIIVDGQPRQSHGKGVRAILYSAFIIGLLKYCISESGVKKDTRILG
;
A
#
# COMPACT_ATOMS: atom_id res chain seq x y z
N MET A 1 -91.09 -8.42 0.67
CA MET A 1 -89.63 -8.15 0.62
C MET A 1 -89.27 -7.96 -0.84
N SER A 2 -88.72 -6.80 -1.23
CA SER A 2 -88.43 -6.52 -2.64
C SER A 2 -87.30 -7.41 -3.15
N ASP A 3 -87.23 -7.68 -4.46
CA ASP A 3 -86.14 -8.45 -5.08
C ASP A 3 -84.75 -7.84 -4.79
N LEU A 4 -84.72 -6.51 -4.65
CA LEU A 4 -83.54 -5.76 -4.24
C LEU A 4 -83.09 -6.07 -2.80
N ASP A 5 -84.04 -6.27 -1.87
CA ASP A 5 -83.71 -6.61 -0.47
C ASP A 5 -83.09 -8.01 -0.36
N ARG A 6 -83.60 -8.97 -1.14
CA ARG A 6 -83.03 -10.33 -1.19
C ARG A 6 -81.61 -10.35 -1.75
N ARG A 7 -81.37 -9.58 -2.82
CA ARG A 7 -80.04 -9.46 -3.43
C ARG A 7 -79.04 -8.77 -2.51
N LYS A 8 -79.47 -7.75 -1.77
CA LYS A 8 -78.66 -7.07 -0.76
C LYS A 8 -78.25 -8.02 0.37
N GLU A 9 -79.18 -8.85 0.84
CA GLU A 9 -78.89 -9.82 1.90
C GLU A 9 -77.90 -10.90 1.44
N ALA A 10 -78.08 -11.44 0.23
CA ALA A 10 -77.15 -12.40 -0.37
C ALA A 10 -75.73 -11.82 -0.50
N LEU A 11 -75.62 -10.58 -0.99
CA LEU A 11 -74.32 -9.89 -1.10
C LEU A 11 -73.66 -9.63 0.27
N ASN A 12 -74.45 -9.35 1.30
CA ASN A 12 -73.92 -9.18 2.65
C ASN A 12 -73.39 -10.49 3.23
N ILE A 13 -74.08 -11.60 2.98
CA ILE A 13 -73.64 -12.94 3.40
C ILE A 13 -72.33 -13.32 2.70
N ASP A 14 -72.23 -13.12 1.39
CA ASP A 14 -71.01 -13.41 0.64
C ASP A 14 -69.85 -12.51 1.09
N ARG A 15 -70.12 -11.22 1.29
CA ARG A 15 -69.13 -10.28 1.86
C ARG A 15 -68.65 -10.73 3.24
N TYR A 16 -69.55 -11.21 4.10
CA TYR A 16 -69.19 -11.71 5.43
C TYR A 16 -68.29 -12.95 5.33
N LYS A 17 -68.66 -13.93 4.49
CA LYS A 17 -67.85 -15.13 4.24
C LYS A 17 -66.47 -14.79 3.66
N SER A 18 -66.39 -13.89 2.69
CA SER A 18 -65.12 -13.44 2.14
C SER A 18 -64.26 -12.72 3.19
N LYS A 19 -64.88 -11.93 4.08
CA LYS A 19 -64.18 -11.26 5.17
C LYS A 19 -63.64 -12.26 6.20
N GLU A 20 -64.42 -13.27 6.54
CA GLU A 20 -64.01 -14.35 7.44
C GLU A 20 -62.84 -15.16 6.84
N SER A 21 -62.91 -15.50 5.55
CA SER A 21 -61.81 -16.17 4.85
C SER A 21 -60.53 -15.32 4.84
N LEU A 22 -60.64 -14.02 4.57
CA LEU A 22 -59.51 -13.09 4.63
C LEU A 22 -58.90 -13.00 6.03
N ASP A 23 -59.73 -13.00 7.07
CA ASP A 23 -59.25 -12.97 8.44
C ASP A 23 -58.55 -14.29 8.82
N GLY A 24 -59.10 -15.42 8.40
CA GLY A 24 -58.47 -16.74 8.54
C GLY A 24 -57.08 -16.80 7.87
N MET A 25 -56.97 -16.32 6.63
CA MET A 25 -55.69 -16.26 5.92
C MET A 25 -54.70 -15.31 6.61
N LYS A 26 -55.15 -14.15 7.09
CA LYS A 26 -54.29 -13.22 7.86
C LYS A 26 -53.78 -13.85 9.14
N ASN A 27 -54.63 -14.59 9.85
CA ASN A 27 -54.24 -15.29 11.06
C ASN A 27 -53.23 -16.40 10.78
N GLN A 28 -53.38 -17.15 9.68
CA GLN A 28 -52.37 -18.13 9.26
C GLN A 28 -51.02 -17.47 8.93
N ILE A 29 -51.03 -16.33 8.22
CA ILE A 29 -49.80 -15.56 7.95
C ILE A 29 -49.12 -15.17 9.26
N LYS A 30 -49.87 -14.55 10.17
CA LYS A 30 -49.33 -14.00 11.41
C LYS A 30 -48.85 -15.07 12.40
N TYR A 31 -49.59 -16.16 12.55
CA TYR A 31 -49.34 -17.13 13.61
C TYR A 31 -48.59 -18.37 13.13
N THR A 32 -48.48 -18.60 11.82
CA THR A 32 -47.81 -19.79 11.27
C THR A 32 -46.66 -19.41 10.34
N PHE A 33 -46.88 -18.53 9.36
CA PHE A 33 -45.85 -18.24 8.35
C PHE A 33 -44.79 -17.24 8.83
N GLU A 34 -45.19 -16.16 9.51
CA GLU A 34 -44.25 -15.19 10.09
C GLU A 34 -43.23 -15.85 11.04
N PRO A 35 -43.61 -16.65 12.05
CA PRO A 35 -42.63 -17.29 12.93
C PRO A 35 -41.74 -18.30 12.20
N LEU A 36 -42.29 -19.05 11.24
CA LEU A 36 -41.50 -19.98 10.42
C LEU A 36 -40.44 -19.22 9.60
N LEU A 37 -40.81 -18.07 9.03
CA LEU A 37 -39.89 -17.23 8.26
C LEU A 37 -38.77 -16.68 9.14
N THR A 38 -39.10 -16.24 10.36
CA THR A 38 -38.11 -15.78 11.34
C THR A 38 -37.11 -16.89 11.68
N LEU A 39 -37.59 -18.10 12.00
CA LEU A 39 -36.73 -19.24 12.31
C LEU A 39 -35.84 -19.64 11.12
N SER A 40 -36.41 -19.63 9.91
CA SER A 40 -35.65 -19.90 8.69
C SER A 40 -34.58 -18.83 8.45
N LYS A 41 -34.88 -17.57 8.73
CA LYS A 41 -33.93 -16.46 8.60
C LYS A 41 -32.79 -16.59 9.62
N GLU A 42 -33.10 -16.86 10.88
CA GLU A 42 -32.09 -17.08 11.93
C GLU A 42 -31.15 -18.23 11.56
N SER A 43 -31.69 -19.31 11.01
CA SER A 43 -30.89 -20.45 10.52
C SER A 43 -29.95 -20.06 9.37
N LEU A 44 -30.40 -19.19 8.47
CA LEU A 44 -29.58 -18.66 7.38
C LEU A 44 -28.50 -17.71 7.89
N ASP A 45 -28.84 -16.83 8.84
CA ASP A 45 -27.89 -15.89 9.44
C ASP A 45 -26.75 -16.65 10.13
N LEU A 46 -27.07 -17.71 10.88
CA LEU A 46 -26.06 -18.61 11.48
C LEU A 46 -25.17 -19.29 10.43
N ALA A 47 -25.75 -19.74 9.31
CA ALA A 47 -24.98 -20.36 8.23
C ALA A 47 -24.05 -19.36 7.53
N ILE A 48 -24.48 -18.11 7.37
CA ILE A 48 -23.67 -17.02 6.80
C ILE A 48 -22.51 -16.69 7.74
N GLU A 49 -22.74 -16.63 9.05
CA GLU A 49 -21.70 -16.36 10.04
C GLU A 49 -20.62 -17.47 10.03
N GLN A 50 -21.04 -18.74 10.06
CA GLN A 50 -20.12 -19.87 9.94
C GLN A 50 -19.32 -19.84 8.62
N ARG A 51 -19.96 -19.45 7.52
CA ARG A 51 -19.28 -19.32 6.23
C ARG A 51 -18.23 -18.19 6.27
N ALA A 52 -18.54 -17.06 6.89
CA ALA A 52 -17.61 -15.95 7.03
C ALA A 52 -16.36 -16.34 7.85
N GLU A 53 -16.53 -17.10 8.93
CA GLU A 53 -15.41 -17.64 9.71
C GLU A 53 -14.51 -18.54 8.85
N ARG A 54 -15.10 -19.50 8.12
CA ARG A 54 -14.32 -20.39 7.24
C ARG A 54 -13.60 -19.64 6.12
N ASP A 55 -14.24 -18.63 5.53
CA ASP A 55 -13.62 -17.80 4.50
C ASP A 55 -12.43 -17.01 5.07
N SER A 56 -12.52 -16.52 6.31
CA SER A 56 -11.39 -15.88 7.01
C SER A 56 -10.22 -16.85 7.20
N GLU A 57 -10.48 -18.08 7.67
CA GLU A 57 -9.44 -19.11 7.82
C GLU A 57 -8.74 -19.44 6.49
N LEU A 58 -9.50 -19.54 5.40
CA LEU A 58 -8.96 -19.81 4.07
C LEU A 58 -8.09 -18.65 3.58
N ASN A 59 -8.54 -17.41 3.79
CA ASN A 59 -7.80 -16.21 3.42
C ASN A 59 -6.48 -16.10 4.22
N ASP A 60 -6.50 -16.40 5.52
CA ASP A 60 -5.29 -16.41 6.34
C ASP A 60 -4.30 -17.49 5.88
N ARG A 61 -4.79 -18.68 5.53
CA ARG A 61 -3.95 -19.73 4.92
C ARG A 61 -3.36 -19.30 3.59
N GLN A 62 -4.13 -18.64 2.73
CA GLN A 62 -3.66 -18.14 1.45
C GLN A 62 -2.55 -17.08 1.63
N ARG A 63 -2.77 -16.12 2.53
CA ARG A 63 -1.75 -15.12 2.91
C ARG A 63 -0.48 -15.76 3.45
N TRP A 64 -0.60 -16.81 4.27
CA TRP A 64 0.56 -17.53 4.79
C TRP A 64 1.40 -18.15 3.66
N PHE A 65 0.76 -18.77 2.66
CA PHE A 65 1.48 -19.30 1.50
C PHE A 65 2.19 -18.21 0.69
N GLU A 66 1.55 -17.05 0.51
CA GLU A 66 2.16 -15.89 -0.16
C GLU A 66 3.39 -15.39 0.59
N LEU A 67 3.29 -15.22 1.92
CA LEU A 67 4.43 -14.82 2.76
C LEU A 67 5.58 -15.82 2.68
N LEU A 68 5.29 -17.12 2.68
CA LEU A 68 6.30 -18.16 2.57
C LEU A 68 7.01 -18.15 1.21
N LYS A 69 6.28 -17.81 0.13
CA LYS A 69 6.87 -17.57 -1.18
C LYS A 69 7.79 -16.34 -1.17
N HIS A 70 7.31 -15.23 -0.60
CA HIS A 70 8.10 -13.99 -0.50
C HIS A 70 9.38 -14.19 0.32
N GLN A 71 9.32 -14.95 1.41
CA GLN A 71 10.50 -15.30 2.20
C GLN A 71 11.55 -16.01 1.33
N LYS A 72 11.14 -17.05 0.58
CA LYS A 72 12.04 -17.78 -0.32
C LYS A 72 12.61 -16.88 -1.41
N ASP A 73 11.79 -16.01 -2.00
CA ASP A 73 12.25 -15.07 -3.02
C ASP A 73 13.32 -14.12 -2.45
N ILE A 74 13.14 -13.64 -1.21
CA ILE A 74 14.14 -12.81 -0.51
C ILE A 74 15.42 -13.60 -0.22
N GLU A 75 15.33 -14.83 0.26
CA GLU A 75 16.49 -15.69 0.51
C GLU A 75 17.30 -15.91 -0.78
N ILE A 76 16.63 -16.22 -1.89
CA ILE A 76 17.27 -16.38 -3.21
C ILE A 76 17.94 -15.07 -3.65
N LEU A 77 17.29 -13.92 -3.43
CA LEU A 77 17.86 -12.61 -3.77
C LEU A 77 19.09 -12.29 -2.91
N LEU A 78 19.06 -12.62 -1.61
CA LEU A 78 20.20 -12.44 -0.71
C LEU A 78 21.38 -13.32 -1.13
N GLU A 79 21.14 -14.60 -1.45
CA GLU A 79 22.17 -15.50 -1.99
C GLU A 79 22.77 -14.96 -3.30
N LYS A 80 21.93 -14.44 -4.21
CA LYS A 80 22.40 -13.81 -5.45
C LYS A 80 23.15 -12.50 -5.21
N SER A 81 22.80 -11.74 -4.18
CA SER A 81 23.51 -10.52 -3.79
C SER A 81 24.87 -10.80 -3.14
N SER A 82 25.08 -12.03 -2.66
CA SER A 82 26.36 -12.53 -2.15
C SER A 82 27.33 -12.94 -3.25
N GLN A 83 27.02 -12.68 -4.53
CA GLN A 83 28.05 -12.71 -5.56
C GLN A 83 29.22 -11.80 -5.12
N PRO A 84 30.48 -12.23 -5.30
CA PRO A 84 31.62 -11.45 -4.88
C PRO A 84 31.49 -10.07 -5.50
N ARG A 85 31.46 -9.03 -4.65
CA ARG A 85 31.56 -7.65 -5.12
C ARG A 85 32.79 -7.64 -6.03
N LEU A 86 32.60 -7.30 -7.31
CA LEU A 86 33.72 -7.06 -8.20
C LEU A 86 34.68 -6.14 -7.43
N GLU A 87 35.87 -6.62 -7.12
CA GLU A 87 36.93 -5.77 -6.59
C GLU A 87 37.37 -4.90 -7.76
N TRP A 88 36.67 -3.79 -7.92
CA TRP A 88 37.13 -2.69 -8.75
C TRP A 88 38.47 -2.24 -8.17
N GLU A 89 39.47 -2.03 -9.01
CA GLU A 89 40.70 -1.36 -8.58
C GLU A 89 40.31 -0.08 -7.84
N GLY A 90 40.75 0.04 -6.59
CA GLY A 90 40.33 1.12 -5.70
C GLY A 90 40.52 2.48 -6.37
N LEU A 91 39.50 3.33 -6.28
CA LEU A 91 39.58 4.69 -6.80
C LEU A 91 40.74 5.43 -6.12
N SER A 92 41.47 6.25 -6.88
CA SER A 92 42.55 7.04 -6.27
C SER A 92 41.96 7.94 -5.17
N THR A 93 42.64 8.04 -4.02
CA THR A 93 42.21 8.90 -2.90
C THR A 93 41.97 10.35 -3.35
N ARG A 94 42.71 10.80 -4.38
CA ARG A 94 42.53 12.11 -4.99
C ARG A 94 41.18 12.25 -5.70
N THR A 95 40.82 11.28 -6.54
CA THR A 95 39.53 11.25 -7.24
C THR A 95 38.36 11.29 -6.26
N LEU A 96 38.45 10.52 -5.18
CA LEU A 96 37.41 10.52 -4.13
C LEU A 96 37.32 11.86 -3.41
N ALA A 97 38.44 12.49 -3.08
CA ALA A 97 38.46 13.80 -2.44
C ALA A 97 37.87 14.90 -3.34
N GLU A 98 38.19 14.88 -4.64
CA GLU A 98 37.63 15.82 -5.62
C GLU A 98 36.12 15.63 -5.79
N LEU A 99 35.62 14.39 -5.83
CA LEU A 99 34.19 14.09 -5.82
C LEU A 99 33.50 14.59 -4.55
N CYS A 100 34.05 14.30 -3.36
CA CYS A 100 33.48 14.77 -2.09
C CYS A 100 33.36 16.29 -2.06
N ARG A 101 34.36 17.01 -2.57
CA ARG A 101 34.33 18.48 -2.66
C ARG A 101 33.21 19.02 -3.55
N GLU A 102 32.90 18.33 -4.65
CA GLU A 102 31.75 18.69 -5.50
C GLU A 102 30.42 18.48 -4.75
N ILE A 103 30.30 17.39 -3.98
CA ILE A 103 29.12 17.11 -3.16
C ILE A 103 28.97 18.15 -2.04
N GLU A 104 30.05 18.50 -1.34
CA GLU A 104 30.06 19.58 -0.35
C GLU A 104 29.57 20.90 -0.94
N THR A 105 30.01 21.22 -2.15
CA THR A 105 29.59 22.44 -2.85
C THR A 105 28.08 22.42 -3.10
N VAL A 106 27.52 21.29 -3.54
CA VAL A 106 26.07 21.12 -3.70
C VAL A 106 25.33 21.28 -2.36
N LEU A 107 25.83 20.69 -1.27
CA LEU A 107 25.21 20.80 0.04
C LEU A 107 25.30 22.22 0.62
N LYS A 108 26.40 22.94 0.36
CA LYS A 108 26.56 24.37 0.69
C LYS A 108 25.53 25.22 -0.07
N ASP A 109 25.37 24.99 -1.38
CA ASP A 109 24.38 25.69 -2.21
C ASP A 109 22.95 25.49 -1.68
N TRP A 110 22.66 24.30 -1.14
CA TRP A 110 21.37 23.94 -0.55
C TRP A 110 21.19 24.38 0.89
N LYS A 111 22.19 25.04 1.47
CA LYS A 111 22.18 25.50 2.87
C LYS A 111 21.97 24.35 3.87
N TRP A 112 22.56 23.18 3.60
CA TRP A 112 22.54 22.03 4.51
C TRP A 112 23.19 22.38 5.86
N GLY A 113 24.34 23.04 5.82
CA GLY A 113 25.10 23.51 6.97
C GLY A 113 26.04 24.64 6.55
N ALA A 114 26.69 25.30 7.52
CA ALA A 114 27.66 26.35 7.23
C ALA A 114 28.89 25.79 6.47
N GLU A 115 29.40 24.65 6.93
CA GLU A 115 30.49 23.91 6.31
C GLU A 115 30.18 22.41 6.40
N PRO A 116 29.38 21.85 5.46
CA PRO A 116 29.19 20.41 5.39
C PRO A 116 30.52 19.71 5.15
N ASP A 117 30.79 18.67 5.92
CA ASP A 117 31.94 17.77 5.76
C ASP A 117 31.47 16.48 5.08
N VAL A 118 32.02 16.18 3.90
CA VAL A 118 31.65 14.97 3.15
C VAL A 118 32.86 14.08 2.96
N SER A 119 32.71 12.83 3.39
CA SER A 119 33.70 11.77 3.16
C SER A 119 33.06 10.56 2.49
N PHE A 120 33.87 9.74 1.82
CA PHE A 120 33.40 8.55 1.12
C PHE A 120 33.82 7.29 1.88
N ASN A 121 32.86 6.40 2.16
CA ASN A 121 33.14 5.10 2.74
C ASN A 121 33.34 4.07 1.63
N GLU A 122 34.59 3.73 1.34
CA GLU A 122 34.96 2.78 0.29
C GLU A 122 34.46 1.34 0.56
N LYS A 123 34.17 0.97 1.82
CA LYS A 123 33.64 -0.36 2.15
C LYS A 123 32.16 -0.48 1.81
N GLU A 124 31.40 0.56 2.15
CA GLU A 124 29.95 0.62 1.93
C GLU A 124 29.57 1.25 0.58
N TYR A 125 30.53 1.84 -0.13
CA TYR A 125 30.33 2.61 -1.36
C TYR A 125 29.25 3.70 -1.20
N ASP A 126 29.26 4.39 -0.06
CA ASP A 126 28.28 5.43 0.29
C ASP A 126 28.97 6.63 0.95
N ILE A 127 28.28 7.77 0.98
CA ILE A 127 28.77 9.01 1.58
C ILE A 127 28.49 9.06 3.09
N ILE A 128 29.41 9.69 3.80
CA ILE A 128 29.29 10.11 5.19
C ILE A 128 29.23 11.64 5.17
N VAL A 129 28.22 12.21 5.84
CA VAL A 129 28.02 13.66 5.91
C VAL A 129 28.01 14.05 7.38
N ASP A 130 28.87 15.01 7.76
CA ASP A 130 29.02 15.49 9.14
C ASP A 130 29.26 14.35 10.15
N GLY A 131 30.09 13.37 9.75
CA GLY A 131 30.42 12.18 10.55
C GLY A 131 29.32 11.11 10.63
N GLN A 132 28.17 11.31 9.97
CA GLN A 132 27.05 10.35 9.97
C GLN A 132 26.88 9.69 8.60
N PRO A 133 26.86 8.34 8.52
CA PRO A 133 26.54 7.66 7.27
C PRO A 133 25.17 8.09 6.74
N ARG A 134 25.02 8.27 5.43
CA ARG A 134 23.71 8.61 4.84
C ARG A 134 22.59 7.69 5.33
N GLN A 135 22.86 6.38 5.45
CA GLN A 135 21.89 5.38 5.89
C GLN A 135 21.33 5.56 7.31
N SER A 136 22.03 6.28 8.21
CA SER A 136 21.55 6.49 9.59
C SER A 136 20.39 7.49 9.67
N HIS A 137 20.08 8.19 8.58
CA HIS A 137 19.05 9.23 8.53
C HIS A 137 17.67 8.71 8.10
N GLY A 138 16.61 9.49 8.41
CA GLY A 138 15.25 9.23 7.96
C GLY A 138 15.10 9.24 6.43
N LYS A 139 14.02 8.64 5.90
CA LYS A 139 13.79 8.47 4.45
C LYS A 139 13.90 9.78 3.64
N GLY A 140 13.41 10.90 4.19
CA GLY A 140 13.47 12.22 3.54
C GLY A 140 14.90 12.75 3.41
N VAL A 141 15.64 12.76 4.52
CA VAL A 141 17.05 13.21 4.53
C VAL A 141 17.90 12.32 3.61
N ARG A 142 17.68 11.00 3.63
CA ARG A 142 18.36 10.08 2.72
C ARG A 142 18.15 10.40 1.24
N ALA A 143 16.94 10.83 0.87
CA ALA A 143 16.63 11.23 -0.50
C ALA A 143 17.35 12.53 -0.89
N ILE A 144 17.45 13.50 0.03
CA ILE A 144 18.19 14.75 -0.19
C ILE A 144 19.68 14.46 -0.39
N LEU A 145 20.29 13.72 0.54
CA LEU A 145 21.71 13.36 0.45
C LEU A 145 22.03 12.52 -0.80
N TYR A 146 21.12 11.63 -1.20
CA TYR A 146 21.25 10.90 -2.46
C TYR A 146 21.21 11.83 -3.67
N SER A 147 20.31 12.81 -3.67
CA SER A 147 20.22 13.81 -4.74
C SER A 147 21.51 14.64 -4.82
N ALA A 148 22.05 15.05 -3.68
CA ALA A 148 23.33 15.76 -3.60
C ALA A 148 24.48 14.93 -4.15
N PHE A 149 24.53 13.63 -3.81
CA PHE A 149 25.53 12.69 -4.34
C PHE A 149 25.47 12.60 -5.87
N ILE A 150 24.28 12.41 -6.45
CA ILE A 150 24.12 12.31 -7.92
C ILE A 150 24.52 13.61 -8.61
N ILE A 151 24.11 14.76 -8.08
CA ILE A 151 24.44 16.06 -8.67
C ILE A 151 25.94 16.35 -8.54
N GLY A 152 26.54 16.05 -7.40
CA GLY A 152 27.98 16.18 -7.18
C GLY A 152 28.79 15.29 -8.12
N LEU A 153 28.34 14.04 -8.33
CA LEU A 153 28.95 13.13 -9.30
C LEU A 153 28.88 13.68 -10.73
N LEU A 154 27.73 14.21 -11.14
CA LEU A 154 27.59 14.84 -12.45
C LEU A 154 28.51 16.06 -12.61
N LYS A 155 28.59 16.93 -11.60
CA LYS A 155 29.51 18.09 -11.59
C LYS A 155 30.97 17.65 -11.71
N TYR A 156 31.37 16.63 -10.95
CA TYR A 156 32.71 16.03 -11.01
C TYR A 156 33.02 15.47 -12.40
N CYS A 157 32.10 14.71 -13.01
CA CYS A 157 32.31 14.20 -14.36
C CYS A 157 32.48 15.33 -15.39
N ILE A 158 31.71 16.42 -15.26
CA ILE A 158 31.81 17.59 -16.16
C ILE A 158 33.16 18.31 -15.98
N SER A 159 33.65 18.44 -14.74
CA SER A 159 34.93 19.10 -14.49
C SER A 159 36.11 18.29 -15.03
N GLU A 160 36.08 16.95 -14.90
CA GLU A 160 37.17 16.10 -15.39
C GLU A 160 37.13 15.76 -16.88
N SER A 161 35.96 15.80 -17.52
CA SER A 161 35.86 15.54 -18.97
C SER A 161 36.35 16.70 -19.85
N GLY A 162 36.90 17.77 -19.27
CA GLY A 162 37.67 18.76 -20.02
C GLY A 162 36.89 19.50 -21.09
N VAL A 163 35.60 19.78 -20.89
CA VAL A 163 34.92 20.81 -21.68
C VAL A 163 35.49 22.15 -21.24
N LYS A 164 36.56 22.59 -21.93
CA LYS A 164 37.13 23.93 -21.79
C LYS A 164 35.99 24.94 -21.70
N LYS A 165 35.87 25.64 -20.57
CA LYS A 165 35.13 26.90 -20.52
C LYS A 165 35.90 27.88 -21.40
N ASP A 166 35.54 27.94 -22.67
CA ASP A 166 35.94 29.00 -23.58
C ASP A 166 35.21 30.28 -23.14
N THR A 167 35.68 30.87 -22.05
CA THR A 167 35.29 32.23 -21.64
C THR A 167 36.31 33.21 -22.21
N ARG A 168 36.29 33.35 -23.54
CA ARG A 168 36.79 34.52 -24.27
C ARG A 168 35.74 34.93 -25.28
N ILE A 169 34.74 35.70 -24.87
CA ILE A 169 33.99 36.78 -25.57
C ILE A 169 33.08 37.31 -24.44
N LEU A 170 33.23 38.49 -23.81
CA LEU A 170 33.30 39.90 -24.23
C LEU A 170 34.06 40.64 -23.09
N GLY A 171 34.88 41.66 -23.32
CA GLY A 171 34.53 42.86 -24.07
C GLY A 171 33.82 43.80 -23.12
#